data_AF-A0A4U1CEN9-F1
#
_entry.id   AF-A0A4U1CEN9-F1
#
_cell.length_a   1.000
_cell.length_b   1.000
_cell.length_c   1.000
_cell.angle_alpha   90.00
_cell.angle_beta   90.00
_cell.angle_gamma   90.00
#
_symmetry.space_group_name_H-M   'P 1'
#
loop_
_entity.id
_entity.type
_entity.pdbx_description
1 polymer ?
#
loop_
_entity_poly.entity_id
_entity_poly.type
_entity_poly.pdbx_seq_one_letter_code
_entity_poly.pdbx_strand_id
1 'polypeptide(L)'
;MNSKQSSAASLSAYQVFDGIMDYIKKEAKEDFSLNYSIKSCDAVCNAVALTDRMNMKWIYFNPAFFNSMKGTAAQEKWFAYGVIAHEIGHQLLEHTTQSFDNPWRRKNELRADFFSGFVLSKLPGSTLEDALLFVKRLDDGKYKPANDTEAEYSIYPTLKKRLAAVEAGYNSADGDETKVQIFKDITNYAAKNGISIIFRKANLLLAQGKSVDAIKLLDEYLVKNATNPDVAVLFNERGLIKFANNDLSGAVSDLSKAISLSPDKAQFYTNRGLISEKGNALQKQQALKDLVKSEKLKVLVNQ
;
A
#
# COMPACT_ATOMS: atom_id res chain seq x y z
N MET A 1 -30.44 21.44 16.19
CA MET A 1 -30.02 20.10 16.64
C MET A 1 -29.73 19.26 15.42
N ASN A 2 -28.47 19.21 14.97
CA ASN A 2 -28.01 18.24 13.96
C ASN A 2 -27.04 17.31 14.69
N SER A 3 -27.54 16.13 15.04
CA SER A 3 -26.83 15.11 15.77
C SER A 3 -25.62 14.64 14.97
N LYS A 4 -24.44 14.78 15.59
CA LYS A 4 -23.20 14.10 15.24
C LYS A 4 -23.44 12.60 15.04
N GLN A 5 -23.71 12.17 13.81
CA GLN A 5 -23.53 10.79 13.36
C GLN A 5 -22.13 10.66 12.75
N SER A 6 -21.12 11.03 13.55
CA SER A 6 -19.70 10.81 13.28
C SER A 6 -19.30 9.55 14.03
N SER A 7 -19.94 8.42 13.69
CA SER A 7 -19.66 7.12 14.31
C SER A 7 -18.30 6.62 13.80
N ALA A 8 -17.31 6.58 14.69
CA ALA A 8 -16.46 5.43 15.05
C ALA A 8 -15.95 4.39 14.00
N ALA A 9 -16.36 4.37 12.74
CA ALA A 9 -16.09 3.33 11.74
C ALA A 9 -14.78 3.56 10.96
N SER A 10 -14.25 4.79 10.97
CA SER A 10 -12.97 5.19 10.39
C SER A 10 -11.81 5.09 11.40
N LEU A 11 -11.73 3.95 12.10
CA LEU A 11 -10.48 3.46 12.72
C LEU A 11 -9.55 3.09 11.55
N SER A 12 -8.98 4.16 10.96
CA SER A 12 -8.53 4.26 9.57
C SER A 12 -7.66 3.07 9.14
N ALA A 13 -7.77 2.63 7.89
CA ALA A 13 -6.97 1.53 7.36
C ALA A 13 -5.45 1.66 7.66
N TYR A 14 -4.95 2.88 7.88
CA TYR A 14 -3.63 3.17 8.43
C TYR A 14 -3.37 2.59 9.83
N GLN A 15 -4.29 2.78 10.78
CA GLN A 15 -4.19 2.21 12.13
C GLN A 15 -4.26 0.68 12.12
N VAL A 16 -5.10 0.13 11.24
CA VAL A 16 -5.18 -1.32 11.01
C VAL A 16 -3.85 -1.86 10.49
N PHE A 17 -3.31 -1.21 9.44
CA PHE A 17 -1.99 -1.53 8.89
C PHE A 17 -0.91 -1.46 9.97
N ASP A 18 -0.87 -0.38 10.75
CA ASP A 18 0.11 -0.19 11.83
C ASP A 18 0.00 -1.31 12.88
N GLY A 19 -1.22 -1.65 13.30
CA GLY A 19 -1.45 -2.73 14.26
C GLY A 19 -0.99 -4.10 13.75
N ILE A 20 -1.21 -4.41 12.47
CA ILE A 20 -0.69 -5.64 11.84
C ILE A 20 0.84 -5.61 11.81
N MET A 21 1.43 -4.48 11.41
CA MET A 21 2.88 -4.37 11.29
C MET A 21 3.60 -4.43 12.63
N ASP A 22 3.07 -3.78 13.66
CA ASP A 22 3.61 -3.83 15.02
C ASP A 22 3.60 -5.27 15.55
N TYR A 23 2.54 -6.03 15.23
CA TYR A 23 2.48 -7.46 15.54
C TYR A 23 3.57 -8.26 14.80
N ILE A 24 3.67 -8.13 13.47
CA ILE A 24 4.67 -8.87 12.67
C ILE A 24 6.10 -8.55 13.17
N LYS A 25 6.39 -7.28 13.48
CA LYS A 25 7.69 -6.87 14.05
C LYS A 25 7.97 -7.54 15.39
N LYS A 26 6.98 -7.60 16.28
CA LYS A 26 7.12 -8.25 17.58
C LYS A 26 7.44 -9.74 17.43
N GLU A 27 6.77 -10.44 16.52
CA GLU A 27 7.00 -11.88 16.27
C GLU A 27 8.34 -12.14 15.58
N ALA A 28 8.74 -11.29 14.64
CA ALA A 28 10.00 -11.42 13.93
C ALA A 28 11.22 -11.25 14.85
N LYS A 29 11.05 -10.66 16.05
CA LYS A 29 12.13 -10.33 17.00
C LYS A 29 13.28 -9.52 16.36
N GLU A 30 12.99 -8.85 15.25
CA GLU A 30 13.94 -8.08 14.45
C GLU A 30 13.28 -6.75 14.05
N ASP A 31 14.05 -5.66 14.05
CA ASP A 31 13.59 -4.40 13.48
C ASP A 31 13.85 -4.41 11.98
N PHE A 32 12.80 -4.56 11.18
CA PHE A 32 12.88 -4.49 9.73
C PHE A 32 12.14 -3.26 9.19
N SER A 33 12.80 -2.55 8.29
CA SER A 33 12.18 -1.51 7.47
C SER A 33 11.34 -2.20 6.41
N LEU A 34 10.06 -1.85 6.25
CA LEU A 34 9.35 -2.27 5.04
C LEU A 34 9.92 -1.53 3.83
N ASN A 35 9.66 -2.00 2.61
CA ASN A 35 9.80 -1.18 1.40
C ASN A 35 8.44 -0.79 0.82
N TYR A 36 7.38 -0.92 1.63
CA TYR A 36 6.02 -0.56 1.25
C TYR A 36 5.25 0.21 2.31
N SER A 37 4.22 0.93 1.85
CA SER A 37 3.33 1.70 2.71
C SER A 37 1.90 1.71 2.14
N ILE A 38 0.94 2.17 2.93
CA ILE A 38 -0.48 2.23 2.57
C ILE A 38 -0.90 3.66 2.23
N LYS A 39 -1.81 3.85 1.27
CA LYS A 39 -2.31 5.17 0.83
C LYS A 39 -3.78 5.09 0.39
N SER A 40 -4.60 6.07 0.77
CA SER A 40 -5.97 6.16 0.25
C SER A 40 -5.99 6.54 -1.23
N CYS A 41 -6.90 5.94 -2.01
CA CYS A 41 -7.12 6.25 -3.41
C CYS A 41 -8.57 5.94 -3.80
N ASP A 42 -9.32 6.94 -4.26
CA ASP A 42 -10.73 6.75 -4.64
C ASP A 42 -10.89 6.03 -5.99
N ALA A 43 -9.81 5.92 -6.78
CA ALA A 43 -9.82 5.31 -8.10
C ALA A 43 -9.72 3.77 -8.07
N VAL A 44 -9.32 3.17 -6.94
CA VAL A 44 -9.34 1.71 -6.79
C VAL A 44 -10.71 1.27 -6.29
N CYS A 45 -11.21 0.10 -6.70
CA CYS A 45 -12.56 -0.33 -6.30
C CYS A 45 -12.64 -0.77 -4.83
N ASN A 46 -11.54 -1.29 -4.29
CA ASN A 46 -11.46 -1.86 -2.94
C ASN A 46 -10.10 -1.56 -2.28
N ALA A 47 -9.17 -2.50 -2.30
CA ALA A 47 -7.77 -2.32 -1.93
C ALA A 47 -6.89 -3.10 -2.92
N VAL A 48 -5.66 -2.65 -3.12
CA VAL A 48 -4.73 -3.30 -4.05
C VAL A 48 -3.28 -3.06 -3.67
N ALA A 49 -2.51 -4.14 -3.64
CA ALA A 49 -1.06 -4.14 -3.58
C ALA A 49 -0.46 -3.92 -4.98
N LEU A 50 0.34 -2.86 -5.13
CA LEU A 50 1.02 -2.53 -6.39
C LEU A 50 2.49 -2.21 -6.14
N THR A 51 3.32 -2.34 -7.16
CA THR A 51 4.67 -1.76 -7.18
C THR A 51 4.65 -0.64 -8.21
N ASP A 52 5.02 0.57 -7.82
CA ASP A 52 5.06 1.69 -8.74
C ASP A 52 6.33 1.69 -9.60
N ARG A 53 6.42 2.64 -10.53
CA ARG A 53 7.57 2.78 -11.44
C ARG A 53 8.85 3.23 -10.73
N MET A 54 8.77 3.61 -9.46
CA MET A 54 9.89 3.96 -8.59
C MET A 54 10.34 2.75 -7.74
N ASN A 55 9.80 1.55 -7.99
CA ASN A 55 10.04 0.34 -7.21
C ASN A 55 9.56 0.46 -5.75
N MET A 56 8.68 1.43 -5.47
CA MET A 56 8.01 1.53 -4.19
C MET A 56 6.77 0.65 -4.22
N LYS A 57 6.68 -0.24 -3.24
CA LYS A 57 5.52 -1.11 -3.06
C LYS A 57 4.44 -0.33 -2.29
N TRP A 58 3.21 -0.35 -2.74
CA TRP A 58 2.07 0.40 -2.19
C TRP A 58 0.90 -0.53 -1.90
N ILE A 59 0.16 -0.25 -0.84
CA ILE A 59 -1.21 -0.73 -0.67
C ILE A 59 -2.13 0.47 -0.86
N TYR A 60 -2.88 0.50 -1.95
CA TYR A 60 -3.92 1.49 -2.14
C TYR A 60 -5.24 0.97 -1.57
N PHE A 61 -6.02 1.83 -0.91
CA PHE A 61 -7.35 1.47 -0.44
C PHE A 61 -8.37 2.57 -0.73
N ASN A 62 -9.60 2.18 -1.02
CA ASN A 62 -10.71 3.09 -1.25
C ASN A 62 -11.45 3.35 0.07
N PRO A 63 -11.43 4.60 0.60
CA PRO A 63 -12.13 4.93 1.83
C PRO A 63 -13.64 4.66 1.76
N ALA A 64 -14.28 4.92 0.61
CA ALA A 64 -15.71 4.68 0.43
C ALA A 64 -16.04 3.18 0.47
N PHE A 65 -15.17 2.31 -0.04
CA PHE A 65 -15.33 0.86 0.08
C PHE A 65 -15.30 0.42 1.55
N PHE A 66 -14.31 0.86 2.32
CA PHE A 66 -14.23 0.53 3.75
C PHE A 66 -15.42 1.10 4.54
N ASN A 67 -15.89 2.30 4.19
CA ASN A 67 -17.08 2.92 4.80
C ASN A 67 -18.42 2.31 4.33
N SER A 68 -18.43 1.59 3.20
CA SER A 68 -19.65 0.92 2.72
C SER A 68 -20.03 -0.29 3.57
N MET A 69 -19.08 -0.78 4.36
CA MET A 69 -19.26 -1.86 5.30
C MET A 69 -20.20 -1.39 6.42
N LYS A 70 -21.42 -1.94 6.46
CA LYS A 70 -22.37 -1.76 7.55
C LYS A 70 -22.31 -2.95 8.50
N GLY A 71 -22.05 -2.74 9.77
CA GLY A 71 -22.00 -3.80 10.77
C GLY A 71 -21.90 -3.26 12.20
N THR A 72 -21.55 -4.13 13.15
CA THR A 72 -21.08 -3.68 14.45
C THR A 72 -19.65 -3.13 14.33
N ALA A 73 -19.22 -2.29 15.27
CA ALA A 73 -17.85 -1.77 15.29
C ALA A 73 -16.78 -2.89 15.29
N ALA A 74 -17.07 -4.04 15.91
CA ALA A 74 -16.19 -5.20 15.90
C ALA A 74 -16.10 -5.84 14.50
N GLN A 75 -17.24 -5.99 13.82
CA GLN A 75 -17.27 -6.49 12.44
C GLN A 75 -16.52 -5.54 11.49
N GLU A 76 -16.77 -4.23 11.59
CA GLU A 76 -16.08 -3.20 10.79
C GLU A 76 -14.57 -3.25 10.96
N LYS A 77 -14.11 -3.37 12.22
CA LYS A 77 -12.71 -3.57 12.56
C LYS A 77 -12.15 -4.82 11.88
N TRP A 78 -12.72 -6.00 12.12
CA TRP A 78 -12.13 -7.25 11.64
C TRP A 78 -12.20 -7.41 10.12
N PHE A 79 -13.24 -6.87 9.49
CA PHE A 79 -13.28 -6.72 8.04
C PHE A 79 -12.07 -5.95 7.52
N ALA A 80 -11.79 -4.78 8.10
CA ALA A 80 -10.64 -3.96 7.69
C ALA A 80 -9.31 -4.68 7.92
N TYR A 81 -9.12 -5.36 9.06
CA TYR A 81 -7.95 -6.18 9.32
C TYR A 81 -7.78 -7.29 8.27
N GLY A 82 -8.86 -7.99 7.90
CA GLY A 82 -8.81 -9.05 6.90
C GLY A 82 -8.37 -8.57 5.53
N VAL A 83 -8.93 -7.45 5.05
CA VAL A 83 -8.56 -6.85 3.75
C VAL A 83 -7.12 -6.36 3.77
N ILE A 84 -6.71 -5.60 4.78
CA ILE A 84 -5.35 -5.05 4.83
C ILE A 84 -4.30 -6.15 5.02
N ALA A 85 -4.56 -7.16 5.83
CA ALA A 85 -3.65 -8.30 5.97
C ALA A 85 -3.49 -9.05 4.64
N HIS A 86 -4.57 -9.23 3.88
CA HIS A 86 -4.51 -9.83 2.54
C HIS A 86 -3.57 -9.02 1.60
N GLU A 87 -3.71 -7.70 1.53
CA GLU A 87 -2.83 -6.86 0.70
C GLU A 87 -1.37 -6.85 1.17
N ILE A 88 -1.14 -6.88 2.49
CA ILE A 88 0.19 -7.08 3.06
C ILE A 88 0.77 -8.42 2.59
N GLY A 89 -0.04 -9.48 2.57
CA GLY A 89 0.33 -10.79 2.06
C GLY A 89 0.81 -10.74 0.60
N HIS A 90 0.15 -9.97 -0.26
CA HIS A 90 0.61 -9.78 -1.64
C HIS A 90 1.99 -9.12 -1.74
N GLN A 91 2.29 -8.15 -0.87
CA GLN A 91 3.58 -7.45 -0.88
C GLN A 91 4.71 -8.31 -0.29
N LEU A 92 4.43 -8.97 0.83
CA LEU A 92 5.36 -9.82 1.56
C LEU A 92 5.72 -11.07 0.75
N LEU A 93 4.77 -11.70 0.08
CA LEU A 93 4.99 -12.91 -0.73
C LEU A 93 5.39 -12.61 -2.19
N GLU A 94 5.68 -11.35 -2.49
CA GLU A 94 6.13 -10.84 -3.79
C GLU A 94 5.20 -11.20 -4.95
N HIS A 95 3.90 -11.26 -4.70
CA HIS A 95 2.91 -11.58 -5.73
C HIS A 95 2.81 -10.48 -6.80
N THR A 96 3.29 -9.27 -6.50
CA THR A 96 3.23 -8.08 -7.38
C THR A 96 4.34 -8.03 -8.44
N THR A 97 5.31 -8.94 -8.41
CA THR A 97 6.49 -8.96 -9.31
C THR A 97 6.56 -10.18 -10.23
N GLN A 98 5.57 -11.07 -10.16
CA GLN A 98 5.58 -12.40 -10.77
C GLN A 98 4.50 -12.53 -11.88
N SER A 99 4.56 -13.62 -12.67
CA SER A 99 3.80 -13.80 -13.94
C SER A 99 2.31 -13.44 -13.83
N PHE A 100 1.77 -12.84 -14.89
CA PHE A 100 0.35 -12.45 -14.94
C PHE A 100 -0.62 -13.58 -15.33
N ASP A 101 -0.14 -14.83 -15.46
CA ASP A 101 -0.96 -15.98 -15.82
C ASP A 101 -2.04 -16.31 -14.77
N ASN A 102 -3.26 -16.58 -15.25
CA ASN A 102 -4.45 -16.79 -14.41
C ASN A 102 -4.27 -17.88 -13.32
N PRO A 103 -3.70 -19.08 -13.59
CA PRO A 103 -3.52 -20.10 -12.57
C PRO A 103 -2.59 -19.66 -11.43
N TRP A 104 -1.55 -18.89 -11.77
CA TRP A 104 -0.56 -18.42 -10.81
C TRP A 104 -1.13 -17.29 -9.95
N ARG A 105 -1.88 -16.36 -10.56
CA ARG A 105 -2.67 -15.35 -9.82
C ARG A 105 -3.62 -15.98 -8.81
N ARG A 106 -4.40 -16.98 -9.19
CA ARG A 106 -5.32 -17.68 -8.26
C ARG A 106 -4.59 -18.30 -7.06
N LYS A 107 -3.41 -18.90 -7.29
CA LYS A 107 -2.59 -19.46 -6.20
C LYS A 107 -2.12 -18.37 -5.23
N ASN A 108 -1.81 -17.18 -5.72
CA ASN A 108 -1.38 -16.06 -4.88
C ASN A 108 -2.49 -15.47 -4.04
N GLU A 109 -3.69 -15.32 -4.61
CA GLU A 109 -4.89 -14.91 -3.87
C GLU A 109 -5.13 -15.84 -2.68
N LEU A 110 -5.04 -17.15 -2.89
CA LEU A 110 -5.18 -18.13 -1.79
C LEU A 110 -4.05 -18.05 -0.76
N ARG A 111 -2.83 -17.74 -1.18
CA ARG A 111 -1.71 -17.52 -0.25
C ARG A 111 -1.87 -16.23 0.57
N ALA A 112 -2.42 -15.17 -0.04
CA ALA A 112 -2.73 -13.93 0.65
C ALA A 112 -3.92 -14.10 1.62
N ASP A 113 -4.95 -14.85 1.23
CA ASP A 113 -6.06 -15.25 2.11
C ASP A 113 -5.57 -16.08 3.30
N PHE A 114 -4.71 -17.07 3.07
CA PHE A 114 -4.06 -17.84 4.13
C PHE A 114 -3.27 -16.93 5.09
N PHE A 115 -2.47 -16.02 4.55
CA PHE A 115 -1.72 -15.06 5.35
C PHE A 115 -2.63 -14.19 6.21
N SER A 116 -3.73 -13.70 5.64
CA SER A 116 -4.74 -12.92 6.37
C SER A 116 -5.30 -13.71 7.56
N GLY A 117 -5.71 -14.96 7.34
CA GLY A 117 -6.17 -15.85 8.41
C GLY A 117 -5.13 -16.05 9.52
N PHE A 118 -3.87 -16.30 9.16
CA PHE A 118 -2.77 -16.45 10.11
C PHE A 118 -2.52 -15.18 10.93
N VAL A 119 -2.52 -14.00 10.31
CA VAL A 119 -2.37 -12.73 11.04
C VAL A 119 -3.54 -12.54 12.00
N LEU A 120 -4.77 -12.78 11.54
CA LEU A 120 -5.95 -12.55 12.35
C LEU A 120 -6.07 -13.52 13.54
N SER A 121 -5.61 -14.76 13.45
CA SER A 121 -5.62 -15.69 14.62
C SER A 121 -4.69 -15.27 15.75
N LYS A 122 -3.73 -14.40 15.45
CA LYS A 122 -2.78 -13.90 16.43
C LYS A 122 -3.18 -12.57 17.07
N LEU A 123 -4.16 -11.87 16.50
CA LEU A 123 -4.62 -10.60 17.03
C LEU A 123 -5.58 -10.82 18.22
N PRO A 124 -5.35 -10.16 19.38
CA PRO A 124 -6.18 -10.35 20.56
C PRO A 124 -7.67 -10.08 20.30
N GLY A 125 -8.52 -11.03 20.70
CA GLY A 125 -9.97 -10.95 20.58
C GLY A 125 -10.52 -11.21 19.18
N SER A 126 -9.68 -11.67 18.24
CA SER A 126 -10.13 -12.17 16.95
C SER A 126 -10.73 -13.57 17.10
N THR A 127 -11.73 -13.89 16.29
CA THR A 127 -12.30 -15.24 16.15
C THR A 127 -12.16 -15.74 14.71
N LEU A 128 -12.34 -17.04 14.48
CA LEU A 128 -12.37 -17.58 13.11
C LEU A 128 -13.52 -16.95 12.30
N GLU A 129 -14.66 -16.68 12.92
CA GLU A 129 -15.78 -16.02 12.24
C GLU A 129 -15.41 -14.60 11.79
N ASP A 130 -14.71 -13.85 12.64
CA ASP A 130 -14.18 -12.53 12.32
C ASP A 130 -13.17 -12.59 11.17
N ALA A 131 -12.28 -13.58 11.19
CA ALA A 131 -11.27 -13.74 10.15
C ALA A 131 -11.85 -14.06 8.77
N LEU A 132 -12.97 -14.78 8.72
CA LEU A 132 -13.66 -15.11 7.49
C LEU A 132 -14.52 -13.94 6.94
N LEU A 133 -14.76 -12.91 7.74
CA LEU A 133 -15.75 -11.86 7.44
C LEU A 133 -15.47 -11.12 6.12
N PHE A 134 -14.19 -10.80 5.85
CA PHE A 134 -13.83 -10.02 4.65
C PHE A 134 -14.07 -10.79 3.35
N VAL A 135 -13.85 -12.12 3.36
CA VAL A 135 -14.16 -12.98 2.21
C VAL A 135 -15.67 -13.21 2.12
N LYS A 136 -16.35 -13.52 3.24
CA LYS A 136 -17.81 -13.72 3.27
C LYS A 136 -18.56 -12.52 2.69
N ARG A 137 -18.09 -11.30 2.90
CA ARG A 137 -18.72 -10.07 2.38
C ARG A 137 -18.45 -9.79 0.91
N LEU A 138 -17.58 -10.55 0.24
CA LEU A 138 -17.51 -10.56 -1.22
C LEU A 138 -18.73 -11.25 -1.85
N ASP A 139 -19.45 -12.06 -1.07
CA ASP A 139 -20.63 -12.78 -1.52
C ASP A 139 -21.90 -11.94 -1.34
N ASP A 140 -22.20 -11.13 -2.36
CA ASP A 140 -23.50 -10.47 -2.53
C ASP A 140 -24.50 -11.31 -3.34
N GLY A 141 -24.23 -12.62 -3.48
CA GLY A 141 -24.95 -13.52 -4.38
C GLY A 141 -24.53 -13.41 -5.84
N LYS A 142 -23.53 -12.58 -6.16
CA LYS A 142 -23.01 -12.39 -7.54
C LYS A 142 -21.51 -12.64 -7.65
N TYR A 143 -20.85 -13.11 -6.60
CA TYR A 143 -19.43 -13.43 -6.65
C TYR A 143 -19.14 -14.44 -7.78
N LYS A 144 -18.13 -14.13 -8.59
CA LYS A 144 -17.62 -15.01 -9.63
C LYS A 144 -16.12 -15.22 -9.44
N PRO A 145 -15.62 -16.46 -9.59
CA PRO A 145 -16.30 -17.64 -10.11
C PRO A 145 -17.16 -18.39 -9.08
N ALA A 146 -18.31 -18.91 -9.51
CA ALA A 146 -19.25 -19.65 -8.64
C ALA A 146 -18.84 -21.12 -8.42
N ASN A 147 -18.06 -21.69 -9.35
CA ASN A 147 -17.58 -23.07 -9.29
C ASN A 147 -16.18 -23.18 -9.92
N ASP A 148 -15.57 -24.37 -9.81
CA ASP A 148 -14.20 -24.59 -10.25
C ASP A 148 -14.03 -24.50 -11.78
N THR A 149 -15.06 -24.86 -12.56
CA THR A 149 -15.05 -24.70 -14.02
C THR A 149 -15.03 -23.23 -14.41
N GLU A 150 -15.87 -22.40 -13.80
CA GLU A 150 -15.83 -20.93 -14.01
C GLU A 150 -14.48 -20.35 -13.54
N ALA A 151 -13.87 -20.93 -12.50
CA ALA A 151 -12.61 -20.45 -11.97
C ALA A 151 -11.43 -20.66 -12.92
N GLU A 152 -11.49 -21.64 -13.83
CA GLU A 152 -10.45 -21.86 -14.86
C GLU A 152 -10.22 -20.60 -15.70
N TYR A 153 -11.31 -19.86 -15.99
CA TYR A 153 -11.34 -18.66 -16.82
C TYR A 153 -11.30 -17.34 -16.01
N SER A 154 -11.17 -17.41 -14.68
CA SER A 154 -11.10 -16.25 -13.79
C SER A 154 -9.70 -16.04 -13.21
N ILE A 155 -9.33 -14.79 -12.93
CA ILE A 155 -8.12 -14.49 -12.14
C ILE A 155 -8.31 -14.74 -10.64
N TYR A 156 -9.56 -14.89 -10.19
CA TYR A 156 -9.91 -15.11 -8.79
C TYR A 156 -10.27 -16.58 -8.50
N PRO A 157 -9.92 -17.12 -7.32
CA PRO A 157 -10.44 -18.40 -6.85
C PRO A 157 -11.94 -18.33 -6.52
N THR A 158 -12.58 -19.50 -6.41
CA THR A 158 -13.95 -19.59 -5.89
C THR A 158 -14.00 -19.13 -4.44
N LEU A 159 -15.15 -18.58 -4.03
CA LEU A 159 -15.36 -18.12 -2.65
C LEU A 159 -15.06 -19.24 -1.63
N LYS A 160 -15.49 -20.47 -1.92
CA LYS A 160 -15.21 -21.66 -1.11
C LYS A 160 -13.71 -21.87 -0.88
N LYS A 161 -12.88 -21.75 -1.92
CA LYS A 161 -11.42 -21.91 -1.82
C LYS A 161 -10.80 -20.77 -1.02
N ARG A 162 -11.28 -19.54 -1.19
CA ARG A 162 -10.82 -18.37 -0.42
C ARG A 162 -11.10 -18.54 1.08
N LEU A 163 -12.33 -18.90 1.44
CA LEU A 163 -12.71 -19.17 2.84
C LEU A 163 -11.88 -20.29 3.46
N ALA A 164 -11.67 -21.40 2.74
CA ALA A 164 -10.85 -22.51 3.20
C ALA A 164 -9.38 -22.11 3.40
N ALA A 165 -8.84 -21.22 2.57
CA ALA A 165 -7.48 -20.70 2.74
C ALA A 165 -7.35 -19.85 4.01
N VAL A 166 -8.28 -18.92 4.25
CA VAL A 166 -8.32 -18.12 5.48
C VAL A 166 -8.43 -19.01 6.72
N GLU A 167 -9.35 -19.99 6.71
CA GLU A 167 -9.53 -20.94 7.82
C GLU A 167 -8.26 -21.75 8.09
N ALA A 168 -7.62 -22.27 7.04
CA ALA A 168 -6.35 -22.99 7.18
C ALA A 168 -5.24 -22.10 7.76
N GLY A 169 -5.17 -20.84 7.34
CA GLY A 169 -4.26 -19.85 7.91
C GLY A 169 -4.50 -19.62 9.38
N TYR A 170 -5.77 -19.39 9.75
CA TYR A 170 -6.19 -19.13 11.12
C TYR A 170 -5.85 -20.30 12.05
N ASN A 171 -6.17 -21.54 11.63
CA ASN A 171 -5.95 -22.76 12.41
C ASN A 171 -4.48 -23.21 12.44
N SER A 172 -3.64 -22.72 11.52
CA SER A 172 -2.21 -23.05 11.48
C SER A 172 -1.36 -22.32 12.53
N ALA A 173 -1.95 -21.37 13.25
CA ALA A 173 -1.25 -20.56 14.25
C ALA A 173 -0.73 -21.36 15.45
N ASP A 174 -1.26 -22.55 15.70
CA ASP A 174 -0.82 -23.44 16.77
C ASP A 174 0.06 -24.57 16.20
N GLY A 175 1.36 -24.28 15.99
CA GLY A 175 2.40 -25.34 16.04
C GLY A 175 3.26 -25.64 14.80
N ASP A 176 3.46 -24.72 13.83
CA ASP A 176 4.32 -25.02 12.67
C ASP A 176 5.38 -23.93 12.39
N GLU A 177 6.55 -24.07 13.02
CA GLU A 177 7.71 -23.15 12.91
C GLU A 177 8.22 -22.97 11.46
N THR A 178 7.94 -23.93 10.56
CA THR A 178 8.43 -23.87 9.17
C THR A 178 7.71 -22.83 8.31
N LYS A 179 6.47 -22.45 8.67
CA LYS A 179 5.70 -21.41 7.97
C LYS A 179 6.08 -20.00 8.43
N VAL A 180 6.67 -19.89 9.63
CA VAL A 180 7.34 -18.67 10.13
C VAL A 180 8.66 -18.41 9.40
N GLN A 181 9.32 -19.44 8.85
CA GLN A 181 10.56 -19.29 8.09
C GLN A 181 10.36 -18.54 6.75
N ILE A 182 9.22 -18.73 6.07
CA ILE A 182 8.81 -17.89 4.92
C ILE A 182 8.73 -16.41 5.32
N PHE A 183 8.38 -16.09 6.57
CA PHE A 183 8.32 -14.71 7.07
C PHE A 183 9.69 -14.13 7.44
N LYS A 184 10.67 -14.98 7.81
CA LYS A 184 12.07 -14.56 8.08
C LYS A 184 12.83 -14.17 6.81
N ASP A 185 12.52 -14.80 5.67
CA ASP A 185 13.20 -14.49 4.40
C ASP A 185 12.78 -13.11 3.83
N ILE A 186 11.61 -12.61 4.23
CA ILE A 186 11.09 -11.31 3.81
C ILE A 186 11.77 -10.16 4.57
N THR A 187 12.19 -10.42 5.81
CA THR A 187 12.98 -9.53 6.66
C THR A 187 14.34 -9.20 6.03
N ASN A 188 14.98 -10.18 5.39
CA ASN A 188 16.28 -10.02 4.72
C ASN A 188 16.22 -9.13 3.46
N TYR A 189 15.05 -8.98 2.84
CA TYR A 189 14.86 -8.11 1.68
C TYR A 189 14.43 -6.68 2.08
N ALA A 190 13.69 -6.56 3.18
CA ALA A 190 13.13 -5.31 3.66
C ALA A 190 14.17 -4.47 4.44
N ALA A 191 15.15 -5.09 5.09
CA ALA A 191 16.15 -4.48 5.96
C ALA A 191 17.12 -3.45 5.31
N LYS A 192 16.94 -3.06 4.04
CA LYS A 192 17.91 -2.21 3.37
C LYS A 192 17.75 -0.69 3.49
N ASN A 193 16.61 -0.08 3.82
CA ASN A 193 16.56 1.39 3.99
C ASN A 193 15.29 1.90 4.71
N GLY A 194 15.44 2.64 5.82
CA GLY A 194 14.37 3.19 6.67
C GLY A 194 13.44 4.27 6.07
N ILE A 195 13.35 4.36 4.75
CA ILE A 195 12.58 5.39 4.01
C ILE A 195 11.07 5.14 4.06
N SER A 196 10.62 3.89 4.08
CA SER A 196 9.19 3.53 4.15
C SER A 196 8.48 4.02 5.41
N ILE A 197 9.18 4.02 6.55
CA ILE A 197 8.65 4.49 7.83
C ILE A 197 8.36 5.98 7.77
N ILE A 198 9.25 6.75 7.13
CA ILE A 198 9.10 8.19 6.96
C ILE A 198 7.95 8.50 6.02
N PHE A 199 7.87 7.80 4.89
CA PHE A 199 6.75 7.93 3.97
C PHE A 199 5.40 7.67 4.67
N ARG A 200 5.32 6.56 5.43
CA ARG A 200 4.11 6.20 6.19
C ARG A 200 3.68 7.31 7.15
N LYS A 201 4.62 7.82 7.96
CA LYS A 201 4.35 8.88 8.93
C LYS A 201 3.91 10.18 8.23
N ALA A 202 4.53 10.55 7.12
CA ALA A 202 4.13 11.72 6.33
C ALA A 202 2.70 11.57 5.79
N ASN A 203 2.37 10.42 5.19
CA ASN A 203 1.01 10.14 4.70
C ASN A 203 -0.04 10.17 5.81
N LEU A 204 0.26 9.62 6.99
CA LEU A 204 -0.65 9.67 8.14
C LEU A 204 -0.95 11.12 8.56
N LEU A 205 0.08 11.97 8.58
CA LEU A 205 -0.09 13.39 8.88
C LEU A 205 -0.95 14.09 7.80
N LEU A 206 -0.73 13.78 6.52
CA LEU A 206 -1.58 14.30 5.43
C LEU A 206 -3.04 13.87 5.55
N ALA A 207 -3.29 12.60 5.87
CA ALA A 207 -4.65 12.08 6.09
C ALA A 207 -5.35 12.76 7.29
N GLN A 208 -4.58 13.22 8.28
CA GLN A 208 -5.07 14.03 9.40
C GLN A 208 -5.22 15.52 9.06
N GLY A 209 -4.94 15.94 7.82
CA GLY A 209 -4.93 17.34 7.40
C GLY A 209 -3.71 18.13 7.89
N LYS A 210 -2.69 17.47 8.45
CA LYS A 210 -1.49 18.08 9.04
C LYS A 210 -0.35 18.16 8.01
N SER A 211 -0.57 18.86 6.91
CA SER A 211 0.43 18.94 5.83
C SER A 211 1.73 19.66 6.24
N VAL A 212 1.67 20.61 7.16
CA VAL A 212 2.85 21.30 7.72
C VAL A 212 3.74 20.34 8.51
N ASP A 213 3.13 19.51 9.37
CA ASP A 213 3.87 18.51 10.15
C ASP A 213 4.49 17.44 9.24
N ALA A 214 3.79 17.06 8.17
CA ALA A 214 4.31 16.13 7.16
C ALA A 214 5.56 16.69 6.47
N ILE A 215 5.54 17.98 6.07
CA ILE A 215 6.71 18.66 5.50
C ILE A 215 7.85 18.70 6.51
N LYS A 216 7.59 19.11 7.76
CA LYS A 216 8.61 19.19 8.81
C LYS A 216 9.29 17.84 9.05
N LEU A 217 8.51 16.76 9.13
CA LEU A 217 9.04 15.40 9.27
C LEU A 217 9.98 15.04 8.11
N LEU A 218 9.57 15.35 6.88
CA LEU A 218 10.38 15.10 5.68
C LEU A 218 11.64 15.95 5.67
N ASP A 219 11.56 17.22 6.08
CA ASP A 219 12.71 18.13 6.19
C ASP A 219 13.77 17.57 7.15
N GLU A 220 13.35 17.21 8.37
CA GLU A 220 14.25 16.67 9.41
C GLU A 220 14.97 15.40 8.95
N TYR A 221 14.28 14.55 8.19
CA TYR A 221 14.86 13.33 7.65
C TYR A 221 15.80 13.61 6.47
N LEU A 222 15.38 14.45 5.53
CA LEU A 222 16.12 14.76 4.31
C LEU A 222 17.43 15.51 4.61
N VAL A 223 17.45 16.42 5.60
CA VAL A 223 18.69 17.13 6.00
C VAL A 223 19.79 16.15 6.41
N LYS A 224 19.43 15.05 7.07
CA LYS A 224 20.41 14.05 7.56
C LYS A 224 20.85 13.06 6.48
N ASN A 225 20.09 12.94 5.39
CA ASN A 225 20.24 11.87 4.39
C ASN A 225 20.34 12.41 2.94
N ALA A 226 20.60 13.70 2.75
CA ALA A 226 20.44 14.41 1.48
C ALA A 226 21.29 13.88 0.30
N THR A 227 22.34 13.10 0.58
CA THR A 227 23.24 12.50 -0.41
C THR A 227 22.88 11.05 -0.74
N ASN A 228 21.98 10.42 0.01
CA ASN A 228 21.54 9.05 -0.26
C ASN A 228 20.64 9.06 -1.52
N PRO A 229 21.01 8.36 -2.61
CA PRO A 229 20.18 8.30 -3.82
C PRO A 229 18.76 7.79 -3.54
N ASP A 230 18.58 6.92 -2.54
CA ASP A 230 17.28 6.33 -2.21
C ASP A 230 16.28 7.37 -1.67
N VAL A 231 16.74 8.51 -1.14
CA VAL A 231 15.84 9.57 -0.66
C VAL A 231 15.26 10.44 -1.78
N ALA A 232 15.61 10.19 -3.05
CA ALA A 232 15.02 10.89 -4.20
C ALA A 232 13.48 10.82 -4.18
N VAL A 233 12.93 9.68 -3.76
CA VAL A 233 11.48 9.46 -3.62
C VAL A 233 10.84 10.39 -2.59
N LEU A 234 11.54 10.70 -1.49
CA LEU A 234 11.05 11.59 -0.43
C LEU A 234 11.10 13.06 -0.85
N PHE A 235 12.11 13.47 -1.63
CA PHE A 235 12.09 14.78 -2.27
C PHE A 235 10.90 14.92 -3.22
N ASN A 236 10.61 13.89 -4.02
CA ASN A 236 9.43 13.90 -4.89
C ASN A 236 8.14 14.09 -4.09
N GLU A 237 7.93 13.31 -3.02
CA GLU A 237 6.73 13.45 -2.18
C GLU A 237 6.62 14.81 -1.51
N ARG A 238 7.71 15.31 -0.92
CA ARG A 238 7.71 16.65 -0.30
C ARG A 238 7.33 17.73 -1.32
N GLY A 239 7.81 17.58 -2.56
CA GLY A 239 7.45 18.46 -3.66
C GLY A 239 5.95 18.43 -4.00
N LEU A 240 5.34 17.24 -4.04
CA LEU A 240 3.89 17.10 -4.25
C LEU A 240 3.08 17.73 -3.11
N ILE A 241 3.51 17.55 -1.86
CA ILE A 241 2.86 18.15 -0.68
C ILE A 241 2.97 19.69 -0.72
N LYS A 242 4.14 20.23 -1.03
CA LYS A 242 4.35 21.68 -1.19
C LYS A 242 3.46 22.25 -2.29
N PHE A 243 3.35 21.56 -3.42
CA PHE A 243 2.45 21.96 -4.50
C PHE A 243 0.99 21.98 -4.05
N ALA A 244 0.53 20.96 -3.32
CA ALA A 244 -0.81 20.94 -2.74
C ALA A 244 -1.05 22.10 -1.75
N ASN A 245 0.01 22.56 -1.09
CA ASN A 245 0.02 23.75 -0.23
C ASN A 245 0.26 25.07 -1.01
N ASN A 246 0.13 25.08 -2.34
CA ASN A 246 0.36 26.22 -3.23
C ASN A 246 1.81 26.77 -3.27
N ASP A 247 2.78 26.05 -2.72
CA ASP A 247 4.20 26.37 -2.84
C ASP A 247 4.78 25.76 -4.13
N LEU A 248 4.51 26.42 -5.26
CA LEU A 248 4.98 25.99 -6.57
C LEU A 248 6.51 25.99 -6.68
N SER A 249 7.17 27.03 -6.16
CA SER A 249 8.63 27.17 -6.26
C SER A 249 9.35 26.11 -5.44
N GLY A 250 8.91 25.86 -4.21
CA GLY A 250 9.44 24.80 -3.37
C GLY A 250 9.17 23.41 -3.94
N ALA A 251 8.00 23.19 -4.55
CA ALA A 251 7.68 21.94 -5.24
C ALA A 251 8.64 21.67 -6.40
N VAL A 252 8.86 22.64 -7.28
CA VAL A 252 9.79 22.51 -8.42
C VAL A 252 11.23 22.28 -7.95
N SER A 253 11.65 22.96 -6.87
CA SER A 253 12.98 22.76 -6.28
C SER A 253 13.17 21.32 -5.80
N ASP A 254 12.20 20.79 -5.06
CA ASP A 254 12.27 19.43 -4.52
C ASP A 254 12.23 18.36 -5.62
N LEU A 255 11.36 18.54 -6.62
CA LEU A 255 11.30 17.63 -7.77
C LEU A 255 12.59 17.67 -8.60
N SER A 256 13.23 18.83 -8.69
CA SER A 256 14.55 18.96 -9.33
C SER A 256 15.64 18.22 -8.57
N LYS A 257 15.59 18.24 -7.23
CA LYS A 257 16.50 17.45 -6.41
C LYS A 257 16.26 15.95 -6.58
N ALA A 258 14.99 15.50 -6.61
CA ALA A 258 14.63 14.11 -6.90
C ALA A 258 15.21 13.64 -8.25
N ILE A 259 15.05 14.44 -9.31
CA ILE A 259 15.62 14.16 -10.64
C ILE A 259 17.14 14.10 -10.62
N SER A 260 17.81 15.00 -9.87
CA SER A 260 19.28 14.98 -9.78
C SER A 260 19.82 13.72 -9.10
N LEU A 261 19.06 13.14 -8.16
CA LEU A 261 19.45 11.95 -7.41
C LEU A 261 19.11 10.64 -8.15
N SER A 262 18.03 10.62 -8.93
CA SER A 262 17.66 9.46 -9.76
C SER A 262 17.15 9.91 -11.13
N PRO A 263 18.07 10.22 -12.07
CA PRO A 263 17.73 10.83 -13.36
C PRO A 263 17.07 9.85 -14.35
N ASP A 264 17.01 8.56 -14.00
CA ASP A 264 16.38 7.47 -14.73
C ASP A 264 14.88 7.32 -14.41
N LYS A 265 14.40 7.94 -13.32
CA LYS A 265 12.99 7.82 -12.89
C LYS A 265 12.08 8.73 -13.69
N ALA A 266 11.43 8.17 -14.71
CA ALA A 266 10.48 8.86 -15.57
C ALA A 266 9.36 9.61 -14.80
N GLN A 267 8.91 9.07 -13.66
CA GLN A 267 7.85 9.65 -12.84
C GLN A 267 8.23 11.02 -12.26
N PHE A 268 9.48 11.24 -11.88
CA PHE A 268 9.93 12.54 -11.35
C PHE A 268 9.81 13.64 -12.40
N TYR A 269 10.16 13.33 -13.65
CA TYR A 269 9.94 14.26 -14.78
C TYR A 269 8.45 14.47 -15.07
N THR A 270 7.61 13.42 -15.00
CA THR A 270 6.15 13.60 -15.13
C THR A 270 5.63 14.58 -14.07
N ASN A 271 5.97 14.36 -12.80
CA ASN A 271 5.49 15.17 -11.69
C ASN A 271 5.97 16.63 -11.80
N ARG A 272 7.27 16.85 -12.06
CA ARG A 272 7.80 18.21 -12.26
C ARG A 272 7.20 18.88 -13.48
N GLY A 273 6.99 18.13 -14.56
CA GLY A 273 6.37 18.61 -15.78
C GLY A 273 4.97 19.15 -15.52
N LEU A 274 4.07 18.30 -15.03
CA LEU A 274 2.68 18.65 -14.74
C LEU A 274 2.54 19.81 -13.73
N ILE A 275 3.43 19.87 -12.72
CA ILE A 275 3.45 20.97 -11.76
C ILE A 275 3.92 22.27 -12.41
N SER A 276 4.95 22.20 -13.25
CA SER A 276 5.54 23.38 -13.90
C SER A 276 4.62 23.99 -14.97
N GLU A 277 3.64 23.24 -15.50
CA GLU A 277 2.59 23.77 -16.38
C GLU A 277 1.75 24.86 -15.70
N LYS A 278 1.61 24.82 -14.37
CA LYS A 278 0.90 25.84 -13.60
C LYS A 278 1.73 27.10 -13.34
N GLY A 279 2.97 27.13 -13.81
CA GLY A 279 3.92 28.21 -13.59
C GLY A 279 3.94 29.28 -14.70
N ASN A 280 4.98 30.11 -14.65
CA ASN A 280 5.27 31.12 -15.66
C ASN A 280 5.74 30.50 -16.99
N ALA A 281 5.99 31.33 -18.01
CA ALA A 281 6.37 30.86 -19.35
C ALA A 281 7.65 29.99 -19.35
N LEU A 282 8.62 30.30 -18.48
CA LEU A 282 9.85 29.51 -18.36
C LEU A 282 9.55 28.12 -17.77
N GLN A 283 8.72 28.06 -16.72
CA GLN A 283 8.30 26.80 -16.10
C GLN A 283 7.48 25.96 -17.07
N LYS A 284 6.59 26.56 -17.87
CA LYS A 284 5.86 25.86 -18.94
C LYS A 284 6.78 25.30 -20.02
N GLN A 285 7.85 26.02 -20.39
CA GLN A 285 8.86 25.49 -21.31
C GLN A 285 9.62 24.30 -20.69
N GLN A 286 9.95 24.38 -19.40
CA GLN A 286 10.55 23.27 -18.67
C GLN A 286 9.61 22.07 -18.61
N ALA A 287 8.31 22.30 -18.45
CA ALA A 287 7.31 21.24 -18.40
C ALA A 287 7.33 20.37 -19.67
N LEU A 288 7.33 21.02 -20.84
CA LEU A 288 7.39 20.30 -22.12
C LEU A 288 8.66 19.43 -22.23
N LYS A 289 9.82 19.97 -21.83
CA LYS A 289 11.09 19.21 -21.84
C LYS A 289 11.03 17.99 -20.92
N ASP A 290 10.45 18.16 -19.73
CA ASP A 290 10.33 17.09 -18.74
C ASP A 290 9.36 15.99 -19.19
N LEU A 291 8.20 16.35 -19.74
CA LEU A 291 7.23 15.38 -20.25
C LEU A 291 7.82 14.55 -21.40
N VAL A 292 8.52 15.18 -22.35
CA VAL A 292 9.23 14.48 -23.43
C VAL A 292 10.33 13.55 -22.89
N LYS A 293 11.11 14.00 -21.90
CA LYS A 293 12.14 13.16 -21.27
C LYS A 293 11.50 11.96 -20.55
N SER A 294 10.38 12.17 -19.88
CA SER A 294 9.62 11.12 -19.21
C SER A 294 9.15 10.04 -20.18
N GLU A 295 8.57 10.43 -21.31
CA GLU A 295 8.12 9.49 -22.35
C GLU A 295 9.27 8.65 -22.90
N LYS A 296 10.41 9.28 -23.22
CA LYS A 296 11.61 8.56 -23.67
C LYS A 296 12.08 7.52 -22.66
N LEU A 297 12.12 7.87 -21.38
CA LEU A 297 12.52 6.95 -20.31
C LEU A 297 11.51 5.79 -20.16
N LYS A 298 10.20 6.04 -20.33
CA LYS A 298 9.17 4.99 -20.28
C LYS A 298 9.32 3.99 -21.44
N VAL A 299 9.68 4.44 -22.64
CA VAL A 299 9.89 3.57 -23.81
C VAL A 299 11.11 2.67 -23.61
N LEU A 300 12.20 3.20 -23.04
CA LEU A 300 13.44 2.44 -22.81
C LEU A 300 13.31 1.32 -21.77
N VAL A 301 12.34 1.41 -20.86
CA VAL A 301 12.09 0.38 -19.83
C VAL A 301 11.22 -0.77 -20.37
N ASN A 302 10.53 -0.56 -21.49
CA ASN A 302 9.61 -1.54 -22.09
C ASN A 302 10.24 -2.34 -23.26
N GLN A 303 11.55 -2.19 -23.48
CA GLN A 303 12.35 -2.95 -24.46
C GLN A 303 13.29 -3.89 -23.72
#